data_AF-A0A2E1XE59-F1
#
_entry.id   AF-A0A2E1XE59-F1
#
_cell.length_a   1.000
_cell.length_b   1.000
_cell.length_c   1.000
_cell.angle_alpha   90.00
_cell.angle_beta   90.00
_cell.angle_gamma   90.00
#
_symmetry.space_group_name_H-M   'P 1'
#
loop_
_entity.id
_entity.type
_entity.pdbx_description
1 polymer ?
#
loop_
_entity_poly.entity_id
_entity_poly.type
_entity_poly.pdbx_seq_one_letter_code
_entity_poly.pdbx_strand_id
1 'polypeptide(L)' 'MGAIGPWQIAIILLLALLLFGGGGKISSIMGDFAKGIKSFRKGLQDDEDKAIDDRSDQAMDVTPAEEKDKA' A
#
# COMPACT_ATOMS: atom_id res chain seq x y z
N MET A 1 -13.37 7.97 33.03
CA MET A 1 -12.92 8.87 31.95
C MET A 1 -12.89 8.05 30.68
N GLY A 2 -13.79 8.31 29.74
CA GLY A 2 -14.09 7.41 28.62
C GLY A 2 -12.91 7.30 27.66
N ALA A 3 -12.31 6.11 27.55
CA ALA A 3 -11.38 5.82 26.48
C ALA A 3 -12.14 5.90 25.14
N ILE A 4 -11.52 6.55 24.15
CA ILE A 4 -12.01 6.52 22.77
C ILE A 4 -11.86 5.08 22.31
N GLY A 5 -12.98 4.35 22.29
CA GLY A 5 -13.03 2.98 21.84
C GLY A 5 -12.94 2.90 20.31
N PRO A 6 -12.67 1.69 19.77
CA PRO A 6 -12.60 1.47 18.32
C PRO A 6 -13.89 1.88 17.60
N TRP A 7 -15.03 1.85 18.30
CA TRP A 7 -16.32 2.26 17.76
C TRP A 7 -16.41 3.77 17.46
N GLN A 8 -15.84 4.61 18.33
CA GLN A 8 -15.78 6.06 18.09
C GLN A 8 -14.86 6.41 16.92
N ILE A 9 -13.74 5.69 16.79
CA ILE A 9 -12.80 5.88 15.67
C ILE A 9 -13.47 5.56 14.33
N ALA A 10 -14.26 4.49 14.26
CA ALA A 10 -15.00 4.13 13.05
C ALA A 10 -15.99 5.23 12.61
N ILE A 11 -16.71 5.84 13.56
CA ILE A 11 -17.64 6.95 13.28
C ILE A 11 -16.89 8.19 12.76
N ILE A 12 -15.74 8.52 13.35
CA ILE A 12 -14.90 9.64 12.91
C ILE A 12 -14.37 9.40 11.50
N LEU A 13 -13.93 8.16 11.19
CA LEU A 13 -13.46 7.78 9.87
C LEU A 13 -14.54 7.95 8.80
N LEU A 14 -15.79 7.55 9.11
CA LEU A 14 -16.93 7.71 8.20
C LEU A 14 -17.18 9.19 7.86
N LEU A 15 -17.17 10.06 8.88
CA LEU A 15 -17.33 11.50 8.72
C LEU A 15 -16.18 12.11 7.91
N ALA A 16 -14.94 11.70 8.20
CA ALA A 16 -13.78 12.15 7.45
C ALA A 16 -13.89 11.72 5.97
N LEU A 17 -14.32 10.50 5.69
CA LEU A 17 -14.50 10.01 4.32
C LEU A 17 -15.59 10.79 3.57
N LEU A 18 -16.66 11.23 4.24
CA LEU A 18 -17.70 12.05 3.61
C LEU A 18 -17.23 13.48 3.31
N LEU A 19 -16.45 14.08 4.21
CA LEU A 19 -15.92 15.44 4.06
C LEU A 19 -14.77 15.51 3.05
N PHE A 20 -13.91 14.50 3.04
CA PHE A 20 -12.70 14.47 2.23
C PHE A 20 -12.85 13.60 0.96
N GLY A 21 -13.81 12.68 0.89
CA GLY A 21 -13.96 11.72 -0.21
C GLY A 21 -14.40 12.31 -1.56
N GLY A 22 -14.80 13.58 -1.61
CA GLY A 22 -15.24 14.24 -2.85
C GLY A 22 -14.13 14.88 -3.70
N GLY A 23 -12.89 14.97 -3.19
CA GLY A 23 -11.81 15.71 -3.85
C GLY A 23 -10.56 14.85 -4.09
N GLY A 24 -10.25 14.53 -5.35
CA GLY A 24 -9.12 13.67 -5.75
C GLY A 24 -7.71 14.10 -5.31
N LYS A 25 -7.56 15.23 -4.61
CA LYS A 25 -6.30 15.71 -4.04
C LYS A 25 -5.73 14.82 -2.92
N ILE A 26 -6.59 14.08 -2.22
CA ILE A 26 -6.16 13.16 -1.16
C ILE A 26 -5.37 11.98 -1.74
N SER A 27 -5.65 11.54 -2.97
CA SER A 27 -4.97 10.40 -3.57
C SER A 27 -3.46 10.63 -3.74
N SER A 28 -3.05 11.83 -4.20
CA SER A 28 -1.63 12.16 -4.34
C SER A 28 -0.92 12.26 -2.99
N ILE A 29 -1.56 12.91 -2.01
CA ILE A 29 -0.99 13.07 -0.66
C ILE A 29 -0.91 11.73 0.08
N MET A 30 -1.94 10.89 -0.05
CA MET A 30 -1.96 9.54 0.50
C MET A 30 -0.89 8.66 -0.16
N GLY A 31 -0.64 8.84 -1.46
CA GLY A 31 0.42 8.15 -2.19
C GLY A 31 1.82 8.52 -1.69
N ASP A 32 2.10 9.81 -1.49
CA ASP A 32 3.40 10.26 -0.97
C ASP A 32 3.59 9.88 0.51
N PHE A 33 2.52 9.92 1.30
CA PHE A 33 2.51 9.44 2.67
C PHE A 33 2.76 7.92 2.76
N ALA A 34 2.11 7.13 1.89
CA ALA A 34 2.31 5.68 1.83
C ALA A 34 3.74 5.30 1.43
N LYS A 35 4.35 6.04 0.49
CA LYS A 35 5.79 5.87 0.16
C LYS A 35 6.67 6.17 1.37
N GLY A 36 6.41 7.26 2.10
CA GLY A 36 7.15 7.60 3.32
C GLY A 36 7.07 6.50 4.39
N ILE A 37 5.87 5.97 4.66
CA ILE A 37 5.67 4.85 5.60
C ILE A 37 6.35 3.57 5.08
N LYS A 38 6.25 3.25 3.78
CA LYS A 38 6.88 2.05 3.19
C LYS A 38 8.40 2.11 3.33
N SER A 39 9.03 3.25 3.03
CA SER A 39 10.46 3.45 3.20
C SER A 39 10.90 3.42 4.67
N PHE A 40 10.09 3.96 5.58
CA PHE A 40 10.34 3.87 7.02
C PHE A 40 10.27 2.44 7.54
N ARG A 41 9.24 1.68 7.14
CA ARG A 41 9.09 0.27 7.49
C ARG A 41 10.21 -0.58 6.87
N LYS A 42 10.56 -0.33 5.61
CA LYS A 42 11.68 -1.02 4.95
C LYS A 42 13.00 -0.72 5.66
N GLY A 43 13.26 0.53 6.06
CA GLY A 43 14.44 0.87 6.85
C GLY A 43 14.50 0.21 8.23
N LEU A 44 13.35 0.06 8.91
CA LEU A 44 13.25 -0.68 10.17
C LEU A 44 13.41 -2.20 9.98
N GLN A 45 12.88 -2.75 8.89
CA GLN A 45 12.99 -4.17 8.57
C GLN A 45 14.37 -4.53 8.01
N ASP A 46 15.10 -3.64 7.34
CA ASP A 46 16.45 -3.93 6.82
C ASP A 46 17.48 -4.17 7.95
N ASP A 47 17.18 -3.71 9.18
CA ASP A 47 17.90 -4.07 10.40
C ASP A 47 17.56 -5.50 10.90
N GLU A 48 16.41 -6.08 10.51
CA GLU A 48 15.94 -7.42 10.91
C GLU A 48 16.03 -8.49 9.78
N ASP A 49 15.91 -8.10 8.51
CA ASP A 49 15.56 -8.94 7.35
C ASP A 49 16.54 -8.82 6.16
N LYS A 50 17.85 -8.71 6.38
CA LYS A 50 18.87 -8.88 5.29
C LYS A 50 18.82 -10.24 4.55
N ALA A 51 17.87 -11.12 4.86
CA ALA A 51 17.80 -12.48 4.35
C ALA A 51 16.61 -12.81 3.42
N ILE A 52 15.61 -11.92 3.24
CA ILE A 52 14.33 -12.34 2.61
C ILE A 52 13.93 -11.57 1.32
N ASP A 53 14.40 -10.34 1.09
CA ASP A 53 13.83 -9.44 0.04
C ASP A 53 14.27 -9.71 -1.42
N ASP A 54 15.27 -10.56 -1.68
CA ASP A 54 15.75 -10.84 -3.06
C ASP A 54 14.79 -11.75 -3.87
N ARG A 55 13.58 -12.03 -3.36
CA ARG A 55 12.62 -12.97 -3.99
C ARG A 55 11.32 -12.36 -4.51
N SER A 56 11.01 -11.10 -4.24
CA SER A 56 9.77 -10.48 -4.76
C SER A 56 9.91 -9.72 -6.08
N ASP A 57 11.14 -9.45 -6.54
CA ASP A 57 11.41 -8.78 -7.82
C ASP A 57 11.62 -9.75 -9.01
N GLN A 58 11.48 -11.07 -8.80
CA GLN A 58 11.48 -12.08 -9.88
C GLN A 58 10.13 -12.80 -10.01
N ALA A 59 9.02 -12.05 -9.98
CA ALA A 59 7.85 -12.49 -10.72
C ALA A 59 8.16 -12.41 -12.22
N MET A 60 8.95 -13.37 -12.73
CA MET A 60 9.06 -13.60 -14.16
C MET A 60 7.68 -14.03 -14.63
N ASP A 61 7.01 -13.15 -15.36
CA ASP A 61 5.87 -13.50 -16.20
C ASP A 61 6.35 -14.54 -17.22
N VAL A 62 6.15 -15.82 -16.89
CA VAL A 62 6.45 -16.97 -17.75
C VAL A 62 5.28 -17.27 -18.68
N THR A 63 4.60 -16.25 -19.21
CA THR A 63 3.68 -16.45 -20.33
C THR A 63 4.52 -16.60 -21.60
N PRO A 64 4.71 -17.82 -22.16
CA PRO A 64 5.46 -17.99 -23.40
C PRO A 64 4.65 -17.37 -24.54
N ALA A 65 5.33 -16.64 -25.42
CA ALA A 65 4.76 -16.06 -26.62
C ALA A 65 4.00 -17.13 -27.43
N GLU A 66 2.68 -16.98 -27.56
CA GLU A 66 1.91 -17.67 -28.61
C GLU A 66 2.16 -16.94 -29.94
N GLU A 67 3.36 -17.14 -30.50
CA GLU A 67 3.64 -16.91 -31.93
C GLU A 67 3.06 -18.11 -32.70
N LYS A 68 1.78 -18.01 -33.07
CA LYS A 68 1.20 -18.83 -34.14
C LYS A 68 1.10 -17.97 -35.40
N ASP A 69 2.18 -17.97 -36.18
CA ASP A 69 2.10 -17.81 -37.63
C ASP A 69 2.68 -19.07 -38.29
N LYS A 70 1.96 -19.56 -39.31
CA LYS A 70 2.30 -20.59 -40.31
C LYS A 70 1.94 -22.06 -40.04
N ALA A 71 0.74 -22.42 -40.51
CA ALA A 71 0.55 -23.43 -41.56
C ALA A 71 -0.67 -23.06 -42.41
#